data_AF-D7WDK0-F1
#
_entry.id   AF-D7WDK0-F1
#
_cell.length_a   1.000
_cell.length_b   1.000
_cell.length_c   1.000
_cell.angle_alpha   90.00
_cell.angle_beta   90.00
_cell.angle_gamma   90.00
#
_symmetry.space_group_name_H-M   'P 1'
#
loop_
_entity.id
_entity.type
_entity.pdbx_description
1 polymer ?
#
loop_
_entity_poly.entity_id
_entity_poly.type
_entity_poly.pdbx_seq_one_letter_code
_entity_poly.pdbx_strand_id
1 'polypeptide(L)'
;MAASRRITALLIASTLTLVACGSVEPIKEPPIVQSSESTSLDDAPTSPSDTVPSEEEPSTSDEPSEDETSTEEEQTSAAGTVCGEVTNATGGTLSVVAMQDELTCEEAMEVFTDYFSDSPSGMPPQGSGAFWTAPNGWGCSGSAYLVPGDEDIKSNHYPACGTEDTRGIAFVAVDPERVSELPV
;
A
#
# COMPACT_ATOMS: atom_id res chain seq x y z
N MET A 1 -6.81 -45.41 -15.49
CA MET A 1 -6.03 -45.17 -16.73
C MET A 1 -5.67 -43.70 -16.75
N ALA A 2 -4.38 -43.39 -16.60
CA ALA A 2 -3.85 -42.04 -16.49
C ALA A 2 -3.58 -41.45 -17.87
N ALA A 3 -4.06 -40.24 -18.14
CA ALA A 3 -3.76 -39.49 -19.36
C ALA A 3 -2.75 -38.38 -19.02
N SER A 4 -1.47 -38.70 -19.20
CA SER A 4 -0.36 -37.74 -19.09
C SER A 4 -0.34 -36.85 -20.33
N ARG A 5 -0.60 -35.55 -20.17
CA ARG A 5 -0.41 -34.54 -21.22
C ARG A 5 0.94 -33.87 -21.03
N ARG A 6 1.87 -34.13 -21.95
CA ARG A 6 3.16 -33.45 -22.05
C ARG A 6 2.96 -32.14 -22.81
N ILE A 7 3.24 -31.00 -22.17
CA ILE A 7 3.27 -29.69 -22.82
C ILE A 7 4.74 -29.35 -23.09
N THR A 8 5.07 -29.25 -24.38
CA THR A 8 6.39 -28.88 -24.89
C THR A 8 6.59 -27.37 -24.75
N ALA A 9 7.52 -26.95 -23.89
CA ALA A 9 7.91 -25.55 -23.77
C ALA A 9 8.79 -25.14 -24.95
N LEU A 10 8.35 -24.13 -25.71
CA LEU A 10 9.12 -23.48 -26.78
C LEU A 10 9.93 -22.33 -26.17
N LEU A 11 11.24 -22.56 -26.01
CA LEU A 11 12.21 -21.54 -25.62
C LEU A 11 12.50 -20.64 -26.83
N ILE A 12 11.94 -19.43 -26.82
CA ILE A 12 12.29 -18.38 -27.79
C ILE A 12 13.39 -17.54 -27.13
N ALA A 13 14.64 -17.79 -27.53
CA ALA A 13 15.78 -16.99 -27.14
C ALA A 13 15.77 -15.67 -27.94
N SER A 14 15.22 -14.60 -27.36
CA SER A 14 15.30 -13.26 -27.92
C SER A 14 16.63 -12.62 -27.55
N THR A 15 17.54 -12.56 -28.50
CA THR A 15 18.79 -11.77 -28.42
C THR A 15 18.46 -10.28 -28.51
N LEU A 16 18.49 -9.56 -27.38
CA LEU A 16 18.48 -8.09 -27.38
C LEU A 16 19.83 -7.57 -27.87
N THR A 17 19.80 -6.84 -28.98
CA THR A 17 20.91 -6.05 -29.49
C THR A 17 20.91 -4.70 -28.76
N LEU A 18 21.92 -4.48 -27.92
CA LEU A 18 22.19 -3.18 -27.29
C LEU A 18 22.73 -2.21 -28.34
N VAL A 19 21.85 -1.41 -28.94
CA VAL A 19 22.23 -0.24 -29.74
C VAL A 19 22.57 0.89 -28.75
N ALA A 20 23.86 1.02 -28.46
CA ALA A 20 24.44 2.21 -27.84
C ALA A 20 24.57 3.30 -28.91
N CYS A 21 23.74 4.35 -28.84
CA CYS A 21 23.93 5.56 -29.62
C CYS A 21 23.18 6.74 -28.97
N GLY A 22 23.89 7.80 -28.59
CA GLY A 22 23.28 9.07 -28.23
C GLY A 22 24.21 10.01 -27.50
N SER A 23 24.79 10.94 -28.25
CA SER A 23 25.73 11.98 -27.84
C SER A 23 25.37 12.71 -26.55
N VAL A 24 26.39 12.91 -25.71
CA VAL A 24 26.33 13.82 -24.57
C VAL A 24 26.34 15.26 -25.10
N GLU A 25 25.24 15.98 -24.93
CA GLU A 25 25.22 17.44 -25.10
C GLU A 25 25.62 18.11 -23.78
N PRO A 26 26.44 19.17 -23.79
CA PRO A 26 26.80 19.90 -22.59
C PRO A 26 25.56 20.62 -22.04
N ILE A 27 25.05 20.14 -20.91
CA ILE A 27 23.98 20.78 -20.14
C ILE A 27 24.48 22.15 -19.69
N LYS A 28 23.83 23.20 -20.19
CA LYS A 28 24.05 24.58 -19.79
C LYS A 28 23.40 24.78 -18.42
N GLU A 29 24.22 24.89 -17.37
CA GLU A 29 23.78 25.16 -16.00
C GLU A 29 22.88 26.42 -15.95
N PRO A 30 21.68 26.34 -15.35
CA PRO A 30 20.92 27.54 -15.04
C PRO A 30 21.59 28.33 -13.90
N PRO A 31 21.47 29.67 -13.91
CA PRO A 31 22.05 30.50 -12.86
C PRO A 31 21.42 30.16 -11.50
N ILE A 32 22.30 29.87 -10.53
CA ILE A 32 21.94 29.70 -9.11
C ILE A 32 21.40 31.04 -8.62
N VAL A 33 20.08 31.14 -8.48
CA VAL A 33 19.43 32.26 -7.79
C VAL A 33 19.55 31.99 -6.29
N GLN A 34 20.56 32.60 -5.66
CA GLN A 34 20.65 32.70 -4.21
C GLN A 34 19.46 33.51 -3.69
N SER A 35 18.39 32.83 -3.30
CA SER A 35 17.34 33.44 -2.48
C SER A 35 17.84 33.48 -1.05
N SER A 36 18.12 34.70 -0.58
CA SER A 36 18.48 35.02 0.79
C SER A 36 17.30 35.77 1.41
N GLU A 37 16.59 35.11 2.32
CA GLU A 37 15.59 35.69 3.23
C GLU A 37 15.42 34.65 4.35
N SER A 38 15.92 34.79 5.58
CA SER A 38 15.80 35.84 6.62
C SER A 38 14.36 36.16 7.05
N THR A 39 13.82 35.35 7.97
CA THR A 39 12.82 35.75 8.99
C THR A 39 12.96 34.77 10.16
N SER A 40 13.61 35.14 11.26
CA SER A 40 13.09 35.89 12.43
C SER A 40 12.45 34.99 13.49
N LEU A 41 13.09 35.01 14.66
CA LEU A 41 12.58 34.56 15.95
C LEU A 41 11.34 35.35 16.38
N ASP A 42 10.45 34.68 17.11
CA ASP A 42 9.49 35.13 18.15
C ASP A 42 8.41 34.00 18.22
N ASP A 43 7.85 33.50 19.33
CA ASP A 43 7.82 33.88 20.74
C ASP A 43 7.17 32.72 21.53
N ALA A 44 7.31 32.76 22.86
CA ALA A 44 6.49 32.13 23.91
C ALA A 44 6.77 30.67 24.38
N PRO A 45 7.36 30.51 25.58
CA PRO A 45 7.11 29.38 26.48
C PRO A 45 5.92 29.69 27.41
N THR A 46 4.96 28.76 27.53
CA THR A 46 3.99 28.74 28.66
C THR A 46 3.71 27.29 29.07
N SER A 47 4.28 26.93 30.22
CA SER A 47 3.89 25.84 31.13
C SER A 47 2.60 26.28 31.90
N PRO A 48 1.76 25.44 32.56
CA PRO A 48 2.10 24.20 33.27
C PRO A 48 1.04 23.06 33.33
N SER A 49 1.48 21.94 33.92
CA SER A 49 0.79 20.97 34.79
C SER A 49 -0.73 20.75 34.71
N ASP A 50 -1.13 19.48 34.52
CA ASP A 50 -2.10 18.85 35.43
C ASP A 50 -1.81 17.35 35.60
N THR A 51 -1.56 17.02 36.87
CA THR A 51 -1.34 15.69 37.43
C THR A 51 -2.68 15.18 37.93
N VAL A 52 -3.13 14.02 37.47
CA VAL A 52 -4.18 13.25 38.16
C VAL A 52 -3.64 11.87 38.53
N PRO A 53 -3.49 11.56 39.82
CA PRO A 53 -3.29 10.21 40.33
C PRO A 53 -4.63 9.64 40.84
N SER A 54 -4.94 8.38 40.52
CA SER A 54 -5.81 7.48 41.32
C SER A 54 -5.88 6.11 40.61
N GLU A 55 -5.20 5.10 41.15
CA GLU A 55 -5.72 4.06 42.07
C GLU A 55 -6.17 2.79 41.32
N GLU A 56 -5.21 1.86 41.14
CA GLU A 56 -5.20 0.51 41.75
C GLU A 56 -6.42 0.19 42.67
N GLU A 57 -7.13 -0.95 42.71
CA GLU A 57 -7.10 -2.35 42.23
C GLU A 57 -8.53 -2.93 42.54
N PRO A 58 -8.83 -4.25 42.72
CA PRO A 58 -8.41 -5.53 42.09
C PRO A 58 -9.62 -6.44 41.68
N SER A 59 -9.27 -7.65 41.20
CA SER A 59 -9.97 -8.95 41.39
C SER A 59 -10.89 -9.52 40.29
N THR A 60 -10.26 -10.40 39.49
CA THR A 60 -10.55 -11.85 39.32
C THR A 60 -12.01 -12.35 39.27
N SER A 61 -12.32 -13.00 38.13
CA SER A 61 -12.99 -14.31 38.16
C SER A 61 -12.46 -15.18 37.03
N ASP A 62 -11.71 -16.19 37.44
CA ASP A 62 -11.44 -17.44 36.73
C ASP A 62 -12.74 -18.11 36.30
N GLU A 63 -12.92 -18.29 35.00
CA GLU A 63 -13.58 -19.48 34.45
C GLU A 63 -12.66 -20.08 33.39
N PRO A 64 -12.30 -21.38 33.50
CA PRO A 64 -11.55 -22.07 32.47
C PRO A 64 -12.54 -22.49 31.39
N SER A 65 -12.71 -21.64 30.37
CA SER A 65 -13.42 -22.04 29.16
C SER A 65 -12.47 -22.86 28.30
N GLU A 66 -12.97 -24.03 27.95
CA GLU A 66 -12.22 -25.14 27.38
C GLU A 66 -11.60 -24.74 26.03
N ASP A 67 -10.40 -25.24 25.86
CA ASP A 67 -9.54 -25.22 24.68
C ASP A 67 -10.29 -25.78 23.46
N GLU A 68 -11.13 -24.95 22.83
CA GLU A 68 -11.44 -25.11 21.42
C GLU A 68 -10.21 -24.59 20.69
N THR A 69 -9.31 -25.52 20.36
CA THR A 69 -8.37 -25.38 19.26
C THR A 69 -9.19 -25.12 18.00
N SER A 70 -9.68 -23.88 17.87
CA SER A 70 -10.29 -23.35 16.68
C SER A 70 -9.15 -23.29 15.68
N THR A 71 -9.12 -24.30 14.82
CA THR A 71 -8.31 -24.23 13.62
C THR A 71 -8.82 -23.00 12.88
N GLU A 72 -8.13 -21.87 13.03
CA GLU A 72 -8.34 -20.68 12.22
C GLU A 72 -8.03 -21.12 10.80
N GLU A 73 -9.06 -21.63 10.11
CA GLU A 73 -9.06 -21.71 8.67
C GLU A 73 -8.86 -20.27 8.21
N GLU A 74 -7.67 -19.96 7.71
CA GLU A 74 -7.33 -18.65 7.14
C GLU A 74 -8.49 -18.23 6.24
N GLN A 75 -9.27 -17.25 6.71
CA GLN A 75 -10.46 -16.77 5.99
C GLN A 75 -9.97 -15.99 4.79
N THR A 76 -9.79 -16.72 3.71
CA THR A 76 -9.53 -16.15 2.41
C THR A 76 -10.77 -15.43 1.91
N SER A 77 -10.56 -14.28 1.29
CA SER A 77 -11.60 -13.42 0.76
C SER A 77 -11.75 -13.65 -0.75
N ALA A 78 -13.00 -13.57 -1.21
CA ALA A 78 -13.30 -13.59 -2.64
C ALA A 78 -12.99 -12.24 -3.27
N ALA A 79 -12.77 -12.21 -4.59
CA ALA A 79 -12.66 -10.96 -5.34
C ALA A 79 -13.90 -10.07 -5.10
N GLY A 80 -13.67 -8.77 -4.95
CA GLY A 80 -14.68 -7.76 -4.63
C GLY A 80 -15.07 -7.65 -3.16
N THR A 81 -14.49 -8.47 -2.29
CA THR A 81 -14.68 -8.31 -0.85
C THR A 81 -14.02 -7.02 -0.37
N VAL A 82 -14.78 -6.22 0.38
CA VAL A 82 -14.27 -5.04 1.08
C VAL A 82 -13.65 -5.50 2.40
N CYS A 83 -12.34 -5.31 2.54
CA CYS A 83 -11.59 -5.74 3.71
C CYS A 83 -11.64 -4.75 4.87
N GLY A 84 -11.87 -3.47 4.57
CA GLY A 84 -11.90 -2.41 5.55
C GLY A 84 -11.69 -1.05 4.91
N GLU A 85 -11.40 -0.06 5.75
CA GLU A 85 -11.16 1.32 5.33
C GLU A 85 -9.85 1.84 5.91
N VAL A 86 -9.14 2.64 5.13
CA VAL A 86 -7.89 3.30 5.52
C VAL A 86 -7.98 4.80 5.25
N THR A 87 -7.27 5.58 6.06
CA THR A 87 -7.21 7.04 5.89
C THR A 87 -5.91 7.41 5.18
N ASN A 88 -6.00 8.12 4.06
CA ASN A 88 -4.83 8.58 3.32
C ASN A 88 -4.17 9.81 4.00
N ALA A 89 -3.00 10.21 3.51
CA ALA A 89 -2.25 11.37 4.04
C ALA A 89 -3.00 12.73 3.95
N THR A 90 -4.07 12.82 3.16
CA THR A 90 -4.92 14.02 3.06
C THR A 90 -6.13 13.97 4.02
N GLY A 91 -6.29 12.87 4.76
CA GLY A 91 -7.44 12.64 5.65
C GLY A 91 -8.67 12.06 4.96
N GLY A 92 -8.58 11.66 3.69
CA GLY A 92 -9.65 10.99 2.96
C GLY A 92 -9.72 9.50 3.29
N THR A 93 -10.93 8.97 3.42
CA THR A 93 -11.18 7.54 3.66
C THR A 93 -11.25 6.77 2.34
N LEU A 94 -10.53 5.66 2.25
CA LEU A 94 -10.54 4.73 1.12
C LEU A 94 -10.95 3.34 1.59
N SER A 95 -11.80 2.66 0.82
CA SER A 95 -12.13 1.25 1.02
C SER A 95 -11.09 0.35 0.35
N VAL A 96 -10.54 -0.60 1.11
CA VAL A 96 -9.60 -1.60 0.60
C VAL A 96 -10.39 -2.80 0.06
N VAL A 97 -10.23 -3.10 -1.22
CA VAL A 97 -10.99 -4.14 -1.93
C VAL A 97 -10.07 -5.20 -2.51
N ALA A 98 -10.39 -6.46 -2.28
CA ALA A 98 -9.71 -7.61 -2.90
C ALA A 98 -10.00 -7.65 -4.40
N MET A 99 -8.96 -7.70 -5.24
CA MET A 99 -9.09 -7.77 -6.70
C MET A 99 -8.94 -9.19 -7.24
N GLN A 100 -8.54 -10.14 -6.40
CA GLN A 100 -8.36 -11.55 -6.71
C GLN A 100 -8.93 -12.39 -5.56
N ASP A 101 -9.26 -13.64 -5.85
CA ASP A 101 -9.67 -14.62 -4.84
C ASP A 101 -8.46 -15.11 -4.01
N GLU A 102 -8.75 -15.79 -2.90
CA GLU A 102 -7.77 -16.46 -2.05
C GLU A 102 -6.80 -15.50 -1.33
N LEU A 103 -7.20 -14.25 -1.12
CA LEU A 103 -6.41 -13.24 -0.42
C LEU A 103 -6.88 -13.00 1.01
N THR A 104 -5.97 -12.69 1.93
CA THR A 104 -6.29 -12.43 3.34
C THR A 104 -6.50 -10.93 3.58
N CYS A 105 -7.69 -10.55 4.05
CA CYS A 105 -8.00 -9.15 4.32
C CYS A 105 -7.15 -8.55 5.46
N GLU A 106 -6.77 -9.37 6.45
CA GLU A 106 -5.95 -8.93 7.58
C GLU A 106 -4.58 -8.41 7.13
N GLU A 107 -3.85 -9.20 6.34
CA GLU A 107 -2.54 -8.80 5.82
C GLU A 107 -2.66 -7.56 4.93
N ALA A 108 -3.68 -7.50 4.07
CA ALA A 108 -3.91 -6.34 3.23
C ALA A 108 -4.14 -5.05 4.05
N MET A 109 -4.95 -5.14 5.11
CA MET A 109 -5.22 -4.00 5.97
C MET A 109 -3.98 -3.56 6.74
N GLU A 110 -3.13 -4.49 7.21
CA GLU A 110 -1.84 -4.17 7.81
C GLU A 110 -0.94 -3.42 6.82
N VAL A 111 -0.79 -3.94 5.61
CA VAL A 111 0.03 -3.36 4.54
C VAL A 111 -0.44 -1.96 4.15
N PHE A 112 -1.75 -1.74 3.95
CA PHE A 112 -2.27 -0.42 3.60
C PHE A 112 -2.19 0.58 4.76
N THR A 113 -2.44 0.13 6.00
CA THR A 113 -2.31 0.99 7.18
C THR A 113 -0.88 1.47 7.33
N ASP A 114 0.09 0.57 7.13
CA ASP A 114 1.50 0.93 7.17
C ASP A 114 1.88 1.86 6.02
N TYR A 115 1.48 1.54 4.79
CA TYR A 115 1.72 2.36 3.59
C TYR A 115 1.21 3.81 3.73
N PHE A 116 0.05 4.01 4.35
CA PHE A 116 -0.53 5.34 4.58
C PHE A 116 -0.11 5.99 5.91
N SER A 117 0.66 5.31 6.75
CA SER A 117 1.15 5.88 7.99
C SER A 117 2.15 7.03 7.74
N ASP A 118 2.34 7.90 8.72
CA ASP A 118 3.34 8.98 8.64
C ASP A 118 4.79 8.45 8.64
N SER A 119 4.98 7.18 9.02
CA SER A 119 6.28 6.53 9.14
C SER A 119 6.17 5.06 8.71
N PRO A 120 5.92 4.81 7.41
CA PRO A 120 5.74 3.47 6.88
C PRO A 120 6.98 2.63 7.15
N SER A 121 6.79 1.36 7.50
CA SER A 121 7.90 0.44 7.64
C SER A 121 8.62 0.27 6.30
N GLY A 122 9.94 0.05 6.32
CA GLY A 122 10.76 -0.01 5.11
C GLY A 122 11.23 1.36 4.61
N MET A 123 11.27 1.52 3.27
CA MET A 123 11.71 2.77 2.65
C MET A 123 10.50 3.67 2.39
N PRO A 124 10.54 4.97 2.72
CA PRO A 124 9.40 5.86 2.47
C PRO A 124 9.02 5.85 0.98
N PRO A 125 7.74 6.02 0.62
CA PRO A 125 7.29 6.02 -0.77
C PRO A 125 8.13 6.93 -1.67
N GLN A 126 8.61 6.39 -2.78
CA GLN A 126 9.56 7.05 -3.69
C GLN A 126 8.90 7.54 -4.97
N GLY A 127 9.42 8.66 -5.48
CA GLY A 127 9.09 9.21 -6.78
C GLY A 127 7.63 9.64 -6.91
N SER A 128 7.21 9.88 -8.16
CA SER A 128 5.89 10.44 -8.41
C SER A 128 4.76 9.40 -8.29
N GLY A 129 5.07 8.11 -8.44
CA GLY A 129 4.10 7.02 -8.28
C GLY A 129 3.97 6.50 -6.85
N ALA A 130 4.61 7.17 -5.87
CA ALA A 130 4.63 6.78 -4.46
C ALA A 130 4.90 5.28 -4.27
N PHE A 131 5.94 4.78 -4.93
CA PHE A 131 6.32 3.38 -4.88
C PHE A 131 6.89 3.03 -3.52
N TRP A 132 6.38 1.97 -2.92
CA TRP A 132 6.77 1.51 -1.60
C TRP A 132 6.89 0.00 -1.60
N THR A 133 7.80 -0.52 -0.78
CA THR A 133 7.99 -1.96 -0.60
C THR A 133 8.01 -2.26 0.87
N ALA A 134 7.04 -3.05 1.31
CA ALA A 134 6.90 -3.53 2.66
C ALA A 134 8.02 -4.54 3.01
N PRO A 135 8.39 -4.69 4.29
CA PRO A 135 9.36 -5.69 4.73
C PRO A 135 8.97 -7.14 4.43
N ASN A 136 7.66 -7.44 4.33
CA ASN A 136 7.15 -8.76 3.96
C ASN A 136 7.14 -9.01 2.44
N GLY A 137 7.70 -8.10 1.63
CA GLY A 137 7.83 -8.26 0.18
C GLY A 137 6.65 -7.74 -0.65
N TRP A 138 5.65 -7.12 0.00
CA TRP A 138 4.56 -6.46 -0.72
C TRP A 138 5.05 -5.18 -1.40
N GLY A 139 4.63 -4.97 -2.64
CA GLY A 139 4.81 -3.73 -3.38
C GLY A 139 3.52 -2.93 -3.40
N CYS A 140 3.60 -1.64 -3.07
CA CYS A 140 2.50 -0.70 -3.24
C CYS A 140 2.90 0.45 -4.16
N SER A 141 1.94 0.99 -4.89
CA SER A 141 2.09 2.22 -5.65
C SER A 141 0.83 3.06 -5.53
N GLY A 142 1.01 4.36 -5.32
CA GLY A 142 -0.09 5.33 -5.16
C GLY A 142 -0.80 5.69 -6.47
N SER A 143 -0.36 5.14 -7.60
CA SER A 143 -0.98 5.37 -8.90
C SER A 143 -0.98 4.10 -9.76
N ALA A 144 -1.34 2.96 -9.14
CA ALA A 144 -1.26 1.66 -9.80
C ALA A 144 -2.57 1.22 -10.47
N TYR A 145 -3.73 1.67 -10.00
CA TYR A 145 -5.02 1.19 -10.49
C TYR A 145 -5.85 2.32 -11.13
N LEU A 146 -6.39 2.11 -12.32
CA LEU A 146 -7.35 3.01 -12.96
C LEU A 146 -8.71 2.32 -13.02
N VAL A 147 -9.75 2.96 -12.47
CA VAL A 147 -11.12 2.42 -12.53
C VAL A 147 -11.58 2.40 -14.00
N PRO A 148 -12.20 1.31 -14.48
CA PRO A 148 -12.64 1.22 -15.86
C PRO A 148 -13.59 2.36 -16.26
N GLY A 149 -13.23 3.07 -17.34
CA GLY A 149 -14.03 4.19 -17.86
C GLY A 149 -13.49 5.57 -17.50
N ASP A 150 -12.58 5.66 -16.52
CA ASP A 150 -11.90 6.90 -16.19
C ASP A 150 -10.88 7.31 -17.26
N GLU A 151 -10.62 8.62 -17.34
CA GLU A 151 -9.53 9.15 -18.15
C GLU A 151 -8.18 8.71 -17.55
N ASP A 152 -7.25 8.27 -18.41
CA ASP A 152 -5.89 7.88 -18.03
C ASP A 152 -5.04 9.12 -17.74
N ILE A 153 -5.33 9.73 -16.60
CA ILE A 153 -4.54 10.79 -15.97
C ILE A 153 -4.15 10.35 -14.57
N LYS A 154 -2.99 10.80 -14.11
CA LYS A 154 -2.41 10.39 -12.84
C LYS A 154 -3.34 10.61 -11.63
N SER A 155 -4.17 11.66 -11.66
CA SER A 155 -5.11 11.98 -10.58
C SER A 155 -6.29 11.02 -10.46
N ASN A 156 -6.57 10.22 -11.50
CA ASN A 156 -7.65 9.22 -11.49
C ASN A 156 -7.15 7.83 -11.08
N HIS A 157 -5.84 7.70 -10.79
CA HIS A 157 -5.30 6.43 -10.33
C HIS A 157 -5.41 6.29 -8.83
N TYR A 158 -5.76 5.10 -8.40
CA TYR A 158 -5.85 4.71 -7.00
C TYR A 158 -4.62 3.92 -6.55
N PRO A 159 -4.29 4.01 -5.24
CA PRO A 159 -3.27 3.19 -4.63
C PRO A 159 -3.63 1.70 -4.71
N ALA A 160 -2.64 0.88 -5.04
CA ALA A 160 -2.80 -0.55 -5.13
C ALA A 160 -1.56 -1.27 -4.60
N CYS A 161 -1.78 -2.42 -3.97
CA CYS A 161 -0.75 -3.24 -3.35
C CYS A 161 -0.87 -4.71 -3.79
N GLY A 162 0.25 -5.42 -3.80
CA GLY A 162 0.30 -6.86 -4.06
C GLY A 162 1.68 -7.45 -3.83
N THR A 163 1.75 -8.78 -3.80
CA THR A 163 3.01 -9.54 -3.71
C THR A 163 3.63 -9.71 -5.10
N GLU A 164 4.94 -9.99 -5.19
CA GLU A 164 5.57 -10.28 -6.49
C GLU A 164 4.98 -11.52 -7.20
N ASP A 165 4.46 -12.47 -6.41
CA ASP A 165 3.85 -13.71 -6.90
C ASP A 165 2.49 -13.46 -7.57
N THR A 166 1.75 -12.47 -7.06
CA THR A 166 0.58 -11.93 -7.74
C THR A 166 1.09 -10.99 -8.84
N ARG A 167 1.16 -11.49 -10.07
CA ARG A 167 1.60 -10.73 -11.26
C ARG A 167 0.71 -9.52 -11.61
N GLY A 168 -0.13 -9.07 -10.68
CA GLY A 168 -1.12 -8.02 -10.82
C GLY A 168 -1.50 -7.44 -9.46
N ILE A 169 -2.39 -6.46 -9.50
CA ILE A 169 -2.91 -5.76 -8.33
C ILE A 169 -3.73 -6.76 -7.50
N ALA A 170 -3.31 -7.04 -6.27
CA ALA A 170 -4.02 -7.93 -5.37
C ALA A 170 -5.13 -7.18 -4.62
N PHE A 171 -4.84 -5.96 -4.20
CA PHE A 171 -5.78 -5.09 -3.51
C PHE A 171 -5.70 -3.66 -4.03
N VAL A 172 -6.82 -2.96 -4.00
CA VAL A 172 -6.92 -1.53 -4.35
C VAL A 172 -7.61 -0.76 -3.22
N ALA A 173 -7.13 0.45 -2.95
CA ALA A 173 -7.78 1.38 -2.03
C ALA A 173 -8.52 2.45 -2.85
N VAL A 174 -9.84 2.34 -2.96
CA VAL A 174 -10.71 3.25 -3.75
C VAL A 174 -11.65 4.06 -2.86
N ASP A 175 -12.24 5.13 -3.41
CA ASP A 175 -13.30 5.84 -2.69
C ASP A 175 -14.48 4.89 -2.41
N PRO A 176 -15.07 4.89 -1.19
CA PRO A 176 -16.15 3.97 -0.83
C PRO A 176 -17.35 3.99 -1.80
N GLU A 177 -17.64 5.16 -2.38
CA GLU A 177 -18.73 5.35 -3.35
C GLU A 177 -18.47 4.63 -4.68
N ARG A 178 -17.22 4.31 -4.99
CA ARG A 178 -16.79 3.71 -6.27
C ARG A 178 -16.50 2.22 -6.20
N VAL A 179 -16.62 1.59 -5.02
CA VAL A 179 -16.41 0.13 -4.86
C VAL A 179 -17.26 -0.67 -5.86
N SER A 180 -18.49 -0.23 -6.13
CA SER A 180 -19.41 -0.89 -7.07
C SER A 180 -19.01 -0.77 -8.56
N GLU A 181 -18.01 0.04 -8.90
CA GLU A 181 -17.50 0.22 -10.26
C GLU A 181 -16.33 -0.74 -10.57
N LEU A 182 -15.82 -1.46 -9.57
CA LEU A 182 -14.70 -2.38 -9.73
C LEU A 182 -15.13 -3.63 -10.54
N PRO A 183 -14.29 -4.12 -11.47
CA PRO A 183 -14.56 -5.29 -12.30
C PRO A 183 -14.18 -6.58 -11.56
N VAL A 184 -14.88 -6.86 -10.46
CA VAL A 184 -14.67 -7.98 -9.54
C VAL A 184 -15.90 -8.87 -9.44
#